data_AF-A0A2K3L530-F1
#
_entry.id   AF-A0A2K3L530-F1
#
_cell.length_a   1.000
_cell.length_b   1.000
_cell.length_c   1.000
_cell.angle_alpha   90.00
_cell.angle_beta   90.00
_cell.angle_gamma   90.00
#
_symmetry.space_group_name_H-M   'P 1'
#
loop_
_entity.id
_entity.type
_entity.pdbx_description
1 polymer ?
#
loop_
_entity_poly.entity_id
_entity_poly.type
_entity_poly.pdbx_seq_one_letter_code
_entity_poly.pdbx_strand_id
1 'polypeptide(L)'
;MRSIFLLFLISGLFRYSLAQEGFCSVPSESKSEKPLYWKIYDSTLSPLNLQNLPGFTRSVYKRDHALISPESHVYGPLPDWINTLGAYLISPEMGSHFIMYLAKLKGTGTAVTYLILHLYKSLKLFEVTTGL
;
A
#
# COMPACT_ATOMS: atom_id res chain seq x y z
N MET A 1 -16.64 -42.06 -39.05
CA MET A 1 -16.18 -40.65 -38.94
C MET A 1 -16.66 -39.96 -37.63
N ARG A 2 -16.62 -40.64 -36.48
CA ARG A 2 -16.93 -40.06 -35.15
C ARG A 2 -15.75 -40.10 -34.17
N SER A 3 -14.75 -40.95 -34.46
CA SER A 3 -13.59 -41.16 -33.57
C SER A 3 -12.51 -40.07 -33.70
N ILE A 4 -12.34 -39.48 -34.89
CA ILE A 4 -11.30 -38.46 -35.14
C ILE A 4 -11.64 -37.12 -34.45
N PHE A 5 -12.92 -36.79 -34.30
CA PHE A 5 -13.38 -35.56 -33.63
C PHE A 5 -13.09 -35.56 -32.12
N LEU A 6 -13.05 -36.74 -31.49
CA LEU A 6 -12.71 -36.86 -30.07
C LEU A 6 -11.23 -36.61 -29.82
N LEU A 7 -10.35 -37.00 -30.76
CA LEU A 7 -8.90 -36.80 -30.63
C LEU A 7 -8.48 -35.32 -30.65
N PHE A 8 -9.22 -34.46 -31.35
CA PHE A 8 -9.00 -33.01 -31.35
C PHE A 8 -9.49 -32.32 -30.08
N LEU A 9 -10.44 -32.91 -29.36
CA LEU A 9 -10.96 -32.35 -28.11
C LEU A 9 -10.01 -32.58 -26.92
N ILE A 10 -9.20 -33.65 -26.98
CA ILE A 10 -8.19 -33.96 -25.95
C ILE A 10 -6.87 -33.23 -26.19
N SER A 11 -6.53 -32.85 -27.43
CA SER A 11 -5.31 -32.08 -27.74
C SER A 11 -5.43 -30.58 -27.48
N GLY A 12 -6.65 -30.04 -27.38
CA GLY A 12 -6.90 -28.63 -27.03
C GLY A 12 -6.72 -28.28 -25.55
N LEU A 13 -6.58 -29.28 -24.67
CA LEU A 13 -6.43 -29.07 -23.22
C LEU A 13 -4.96 -28.99 -22.76
N PHE A 14 -4.01 -29.16 -23.67
CA PHE A 14 -2.59 -29.22 -23.32
C PHE A 14 -1.86 -27.90 -23.59
N ARG A 15 -2.14 -26.86 -22.80
CA ARG A 15 -1.16 -25.80 -22.43
C ARG A 15 -1.56 -25.16 -21.10
N TYR A 16 -1.44 -25.91 -20.00
CA TYR A 16 -1.31 -25.26 -18.70
C TYR A 16 0.14 -24.80 -18.57
N SER A 17 0.34 -23.49 -18.57
CA SER A 17 1.61 -22.86 -18.31
C SER A 17 2.14 -23.34 -16.95
N LEU A 18 3.36 -23.88 -16.93
CA LEU A 18 4.15 -23.91 -15.69
C LEU A 18 4.45 -22.45 -15.36
N ALA A 19 3.53 -21.79 -14.65
CA ALA A 19 3.87 -20.62 -13.88
C ALA A 19 4.84 -21.11 -12.82
N GLN A 20 6.13 -20.93 -13.10
CA GLN A 20 7.17 -21.03 -12.10
C GLN A 20 6.81 -19.96 -11.07
N GLU A 21 6.18 -20.41 -9.99
CA GLU A 21 5.91 -19.63 -8.79
C GLU A 21 7.27 -19.16 -8.27
N GLY A 22 7.75 -18.04 -8.82
CA GLY A 22 8.78 -17.23 -8.23
C GLY A 22 8.18 -16.56 -7.00
N PHE A 23 7.85 -17.36 -5.98
CA PHE A 23 7.59 -16.82 -4.66
C PHE A 23 8.84 -16.05 -4.26
N CYS A 24 8.70 -14.75 -4.04
CA CYS A 24 9.71 -13.97 -3.35
C CYS A 24 9.98 -14.67 -2.02
N SER A 25 11.17 -15.25 -1.88
CA SER A 25 11.67 -15.79 -0.62
C SER A 25 11.55 -14.67 0.42
N VAL A 26 10.66 -14.83 1.40
CA VAL A 26 10.59 -13.94 2.55
C VAL A 26 11.93 -14.09 3.26
N PRO A 27 12.72 -13.01 3.44
CA PRO A 27 13.93 -13.08 4.22
C PRO A 27 13.54 -13.57 5.61
N SER A 28 14.17 -14.66 6.05
CA SER A 28 14.05 -15.13 7.43
C SER A 28 14.50 -14.00 8.35
N GLU A 29 13.55 -13.32 9.00
CA GLU A 29 13.85 -12.31 10.01
C GLU A 29 14.59 -12.98 11.16
N SER A 30 15.88 -12.63 11.30
CA SER A 30 16.60 -12.78 12.55
C SER A 30 15.84 -11.99 13.61
N LYS A 31 15.70 -12.55 14.82
CA LYS A 31 15.05 -11.90 15.96
C LYS A 31 15.65 -10.51 16.18
N SER A 32 15.01 -9.48 15.63
CA SER A 32 15.41 -8.09 15.70
C SER A 32 14.35 -7.36 16.51
N GLU A 33 14.77 -6.59 17.50
CA GLU A 33 13.96 -5.80 18.45
C GLU A 33 13.06 -4.73 17.81
N LYS A 34 12.87 -4.77 16.50
CA LYS A 34 12.10 -3.77 15.77
C LYS A 34 10.61 -4.06 15.91
N PRO A 35 9.79 -3.03 16.16
CA PRO A 35 8.35 -3.21 16.25
C PRO A 35 7.79 -3.74 14.93
N LEU A 36 6.67 -4.45 15.02
CA LEU A 36 5.93 -4.90 13.85
C LEU A 36 5.62 -3.68 12.95
N TYR A 37 5.78 -3.85 11.63
CA TYR A 37 5.57 -2.78 10.63
C TYR A 37 6.55 -1.60 10.63
N TRP A 38 7.67 -1.66 11.36
CA TRP A 38 8.67 -0.56 11.44
C TRP A 38 9.08 0.02 10.07
N LYS A 39 9.20 -0.82 9.04
CA LYS A 39 9.64 -0.43 7.69
C LYS A 39 8.63 0.45 6.94
N ILE A 40 7.38 0.52 7.39
CA ILE A 40 6.37 1.42 6.82
C ILE A 40 6.70 2.89 7.16
N TYR A 41 7.25 3.14 8.36
CA TYR A 41 7.68 4.48 8.78
C TYR A 41 9.14 4.75 8.45
N ASP A 42 10.01 3.78 8.72
CA ASP A 42 11.44 3.86 8.42
C ASP A 42 11.73 3.07 7.14
N SER A 43 11.22 3.60 6.04
CA SER A 43 11.44 3.02 4.72
C SER A 43 12.93 3.14 4.35
N THR A 44 13.50 2.08 3.77
CA THR A 44 14.91 2.06 3.30
C THR A 44 15.28 3.25 2.40
N LEU A 45 14.30 3.82 1.70
CA LEU A 45 14.44 5.07 0.96
C LEU A 45 13.50 6.14 1.53
N SER A 46 13.97 6.85 2.57
CA SER A 46 13.19 7.87 3.27
C SER A 46 13.16 9.20 2.49
N PRO A 47 12.18 10.08 2.75
CA PRO A 47 12.15 11.42 2.15
C PRO A 47 13.42 12.24 2.44
N LEU A 48 14.06 12.01 3.59
CA LEU A 48 15.31 12.69 3.97
C LEU A 48 16.47 12.37 3.02
N ASN A 49 16.49 11.16 2.44
CA ASN A 49 17.51 10.76 1.48
C ASN A 49 17.37 11.48 0.12
N LEU A 50 16.21 12.11 -0.15
CA LEU A 50 15.86 12.72 -1.43
C LEU A 50 15.98 14.25 -1.41
N GLN A 51 16.37 14.86 -0.28
CA GLN A 51 16.41 16.33 -0.10
C GLN A 51 17.28 17.06 -1.14
N ASN A 52 18.31 16.40 -1.68
CA ASN A 52 19.22 16.99 -2.66
C ASN A 52 18.78 16.79 -4.12
N LEU A 53 17.60 16.21 -4.36
CA LEU A 53 17.05 15.94 -5.69
C LEU A 53 15.77 16.77 -5.91
N PRO A 54 15.89 18.03 -6.36
CA PRO A 54 14.73 18.92 -6.48
C PRO A 54 13.69 18.36 -7.44
N GLY A 55 12.44 18.26 -6.98
CA GLY A 55 11.31 17.75 -7.76
C GLY A 55 11.31 16.22 -7.97
N PHE A 56 12.28 15.49 -7.42
CA PHE A 56 12.28 14.04 -7.52
C PHE A 56 11.18 13.42 -6.65
N THR A 57 10.37 12.55 -7.24
CA THR A 57 9.38 11.73 -6.55
C THR A 57 9.24 10.38 -7.25
N ARG A 58 9.01 9.33 -6.48
CA ARG A 58 8.60 8.01 -7.01
C ARG A 58 7.10 7.91 -7.20
N SER A 59 6.33 8.90 -6.75
CA SER A 59 4.89 8.89 -6.91
C SER A 59 4.49 9.07 -8.37
N VAL A 60 3.50 8.29 -8.79
CA VAL A 60 2.98 8.30 -10.15
C VAL A 60 1.46 8.21 -10.08
N TYR A 61 0.76 9.15 -10.70
CA TYR A 61 -0.69 9.10 -10.89
C TYR A 61 -1.02 8.86 -12.36
N LYS A 62 -1.77 7.80 -12.65
CA LYS A 62 -2.28 7.43 -13.98
C LYS A 62 -3.78 7.18 -13.90
N ARG A 63 -4.39 6.96 -15.05
CA ARG A 63 -5.85 6.81 -15.22
C ARG A 63 -6.45 5.65 -14.43
N ASP A 64 -5.73 4.54 -14.35
CA ASP A 64 -6.20 3.25 -13.84
C ASP A 64 -5.42 2.78 -12.60
N HIS A 65 -4.37 3.49 -12.21
CA HIS A 65 -3.59 3.18 -11.02
C HIS A 65 -2.84 4.40 -10.50
N ALA A 66 -2.45 4.33 -9.24
CA ALA A 66 -1.55 5.28 -8.61
C ALA A 66 -0.51 4.54 -7.77
N LEU A 67 0.73 5.03 -7.81
CA LEU A 67 1.78 4.72 -6.85
C LEU A 67 1.98 5.97 -6.00
N ILE A 68 1.71 5.88 -4.70
CA ILE A 68 1.84 7.01 -3.76
C ILE A 68 2.94 6.64 -2.78
N SER A 69 4.05 7.39 -2.83
CA SER A 69 5.26 7.16 -2.04
C SER A 69 5.35 8.10 -0.83
N PRO A 70 6.11 7.72 0.23
CA PRO A 70 6.19 8.49 1.47
C PRO A 70 6.56 9.96 1.32
N GLU A 71 7.41 10.30 0.35
CA GLU A 71 7.85 11.68 0.09
C GLU A 71 6.74 12.59 -0.49
N SER A 72 5.64 12.03 -0.98
CA SER A 72 4.53 12.79 -1.60
C SER A 72 3.30 12.91 -0.70
N HIS A 73 3.37 12.43 0.55
CA HIS A 73 2.27 12.61 1.50
C HIS A 73 2.11 14.07 1.92
N VAL A 74 0.90 14.62 1.76
CA VAL A 74 0.56 15.98 2.19
C VAL A 74 -0.25 15.91 3.48
N TYR A 75 0.36 16.32 4.59
CA TYR A 75 -0.27 16.32 5.90
C TYR A 75 -0.95 17.66 6.20
N GLY A 76 -2.22 17.62 6.59
CA GLY A 76 -2.99 18.77 7.09
C GLY A 76 -3.84 18.39 8.30
N PRO A 77 -4.46 19.35 9.00
CA PRO A 77 -5.38 19.03 10.10
C PRO A 77 -6.55 18.18 9.58
N LEU A 78 -6.83 17.06 10.24
CA LEU A 78 -7.96 16.21 9.88
C LEU A 78 -9.25 16.78 10.51
N PRO A 79 -10.28 17.14 9.71
CA PRO A 79 -11.52 17.73 10.23
C PRO A 79 -12.18 16.83 11.26
N ASP A 80 -12.74 17.42 12.32
CA ASP A 80 -13.42 16.73 13.43
C ASP A 80 -12.54 15.80 14.27
N TRP A 81 -11.22 15.77 14.04
CA TRP A 81 -10.26 15.03 14.84
C TRP A 81 -9.38 15.98 15.66
N ILE A 82 -9.18 15.66 16.94
CA ILE A 82 -8.38 16.47 17.85
C ILE A 82 -6.90 16.10 17.68
N ASN A 83 -6.01 17.09 17.55
CA ASN A 83 -4.55 16.92 17.49
C ASN A 83 -4.08 15.85 16.49
N THR A 84 -4.76 15.76 15.34
CA THR A 84 -4.50 14.73 14.33
C THR A 84 -4.20 15.37 12.99
N LEU A 85 -3.10 14.95 12.37
CA LEU A 85 -2.78 15.30 10.99
C LEU A 85 -3.20 14.16 10.05
N GLY A 86 -3.93 14.48 8.99
CA GLY A 86 -4.35 13.56 7.95
C GLY A 86 -3.57 13.78 6.65
N ALA A 87 -3.27 12.69 5.93
CA ALA A 87 -2.84 12.72 4.53
C ALA A 87 -3.74 11.81 3.69
N TYR A 88 -4.56 12.38 2.84
CA TYR A 88 -5.42 11.64 1.91
C TYR A 88 -4.58 11.03 0.78
N LEU A 89 -4.71 9.71 0.61
CA LEU A 89 -4.01 8.94 -0.42
C LEU A 89 -4.93 8.63 -1.59
N ILE A 90 -6.14 8.14 -1.31
CA ILE A 90 -7.12 7.77 -2.33
C ILE A 90 -8.47 8.41 -1.99
N SER A 91 -9.12 8.98 -3.00
CA SER A 91 -10.44 9.60 -2.87
C SER A 91 -11.33 9.28 -4.10
N PRO A 92 -12.65 9.55 -4.03
CA PRO A 92 -13.57 9.29 -5.14
C PRO A 92 -13.23 10.04 -6.43
N GLU A 93 -12.56 11.18 -6.33
CA GLU A 93 -12.08 11.97 -7.49
C GLU A 93 -11.08 11.19 -8.35
N MET A 94 -10.47 10.12 -7.80
CA MET A 94 -9.60 9.20 -8.52
C MET A 94 -10.37 8.03 -9.19
N GLY A 95 -11.70 8.04 -9.14
CA GLY A 95 -12.56 6.94 -9.64
C GLY A 95 -12.73 5.78 -8.66
N SER A 96 -12.36 5.97 -7.39
CA SER A 96 -12.52 4.96 -6.34
C SER A 96 -13.87 5.06 -5.62
N HIS A 97 -14.31 4.00 -4.95
CA HIS A 97 -15.54 3.98 -4.13
C HIS A 97 -15.25 3.98 -2.62
N PHE A 98 -14.03 4.40 -2.25
CA PHE A 98 -13.57 4.45 -0.88
C PHE A 98 -12.63 5.64 -0.69
N ILE A 99 -12.38 6.00 0.56
CA ILE A 99 -11.36 6.97 0.91
C ILE A 99 -10.27 6.23 1.69
N MET A 100 -9.01 6.47 1.35
CA MET A 100 -7.85 5.98 2.08
C MET A 100 -7.00 7.16 2.54
N TYR A 101 -6.66 7.22 3.82
CA TYR A 101 -5.79 8.26 4.36
C TYR A 101 -4.94 7.77 5.51
N LEU A 102 -3.80 8.42 5.71
CA LEU A 102 -2.96 8.25 6.90
C LEU A 102 -3.38 9.26 7.96
N ALA A 103 -3.59 8.83 9.19
CA ALA A 103 -3.91 9.69 10.32
C ALA A 103 -2.80 9.61 11.36
N LYS A 104 -2.07 10.72 11.57
CA LYS A 104 -1.02 10.88 12.58
C LYS A 104 -1.59 11.56 13.81
N LEU A 105 -1.75 10.81 14.89
CA LEU A 105 -2.19 11.35 16.17
C LEU A 105 -0.96 11.86 16.93
N LYS A 106 -1.01 13.12 17.36
CA LYS A 106 0.04 13.72 18.17
C LYS A 106 -0.30 13.53 19.65
N GLY A 107 0.22 12.45 20.25
CA GLY A 107 0.13 12.19 21.70
C GLY A 107 1.26 12.85 22.50
N THR A 108 1.23 12.72 23.83
CA THR A 108 2.21 13.31 24.77
C THR A 108 3.58 12.62 24.79
N GLY A 109 3.85 11.65 23.92
CA GLY A 109 5.13 10.94 23.89
C GLY A 109 5.44 10.21 22.60
N THR A 110 4.44 9.62 21.94
CA THR A 110 4.61 8.90 20.67
C THR A 110 3.56 9.32 19.65
N ALA A 111 3.99 9.55 18.40
CA ALA A 111 3.05 9.79 17.30
C ALA A 111 2.58 8.44 16.76
N VAL A 112 1.30 8.11 16.97
CA VAL A 112 0.70 6.90 16.42
C VAL A 112 0.10 7.24 15.06
N THR A 113 0.37 6.41 14.06
CA THR A 113 -0.17 6.63 12.72
C THR A 113 -1.05 5.45 12.30
N TYR A 114 -2.23 5.76 11.78
CA TYR A 114 -3.21 4.77 11.32
C TYR A 114 -3.39 4.87 9.81
N LEU A 115 -3.55 3.73 9.15
CA LEU A 115 -4.11 3.68 7.80
C LEU A 115 -5.62 3.49 7.93
N ILE A 116 -6.37 4.50 7.52
CA ILE A 116 -7.83 4.50 7.62
C ILE A 116 -8.44 4.30 6.25
N LEU A 117 -9.32 3.29 6.16
CA LEU A 117 -10.14 2.99 4.99
C LEU A 117 -11.60 3.27 5.30
N HIS A 118 -12.17 4.27 4.62
CA HIS A 118 -13.57 4.63 4.74
C HIS A 118 -14.33 4.11 3.51
N LEU A 119 -15.18 3.11 3.73
CA LEU A 119 -16.14 2.59 2.74
C LEU A 119 -17.51 3.22 3.02
N TYR A 120 -18.33 3.39 1.98
CA TYR A 120 -19.68 3.99 2.04
C TYR A 120 -20.62 3.47 3.15
N LYS A 121 -20.31 2.31 3.76
CA LYS A 121 -21.07 1.69 4.86
C LYS A 121 -20.21 1.25 6.06
N SER A 122 -18.90 1.47 6.06
CA SER A 122 -18.02 0.96 7.13
C SER A 122 -16.71 1.73 7.20
N LEU A 123 -16.29 2.07 8.41
CA LEU A 123 -14.94 2.50 8.72
C LEU A 123 -14.10 1.27 9.09
N LYS A 124 -12.95 1.08 8.46
CA LYS A 124 -11.94 0.10 8.89
C LYS A 124 -10.65 0.83 9.27
N LEU A 125 -10.22 0.59 10.51
CA LEU A 125 -8.99 1.13 11.06
C LEU A 125 -7.92 0.05 11.01
N PHE A 126 -6.81 0.33 10.34
CA PHE A 126 -5.62 -0.50 10.42
C PHE A 126 -4.56 0.27 11.19
N GLU A 127 -4.26 -0.24 12.38
CA GLU A 127 -3.15 0.28 13.18
C GLU A 127 -1.85 -0.15 12.54
N VAL A 128 -1.01 0.83 12.25
CA VAL A 128 0.33 0.62 11.74
C VAL A 128 1.24 1.26 12.78
N THR A 129 1.60 0.52 13.84
CA THR A 129 2.55 0.94 14.90
C THR A 129 3.99 1.05 14.35
N THR A 130 5.04 1.58 15.00
CA THR A 130 5.33 2.80 15.80
C THR A 130 6.72 3.27 15.32
N GLY A 131 7.03 4.57 15.40
CA GLY A 131 8.39 5.10 15.27
C GLY A 131 8.62 6.15 16.36
N LEU A 132 9.73 6.01 17.11
CA LEU A 132 10.19 6.93 18.16
C LEU A 132 10.40 8.36 17.64
#